data_AF-A0A165C105-F1
#
_entry.id   AF-A0A165C105-F1
#
_cell.length_a   1.000
_cell.length_b   1.000
_cell.length_c   1.000
_cell.angle_alpha   90.00
_cell.angle_beta   90.00
_cell.angle_gamma   90.00
#
_symmetry.space_group_name_H-M   'P 1'
#
loop_
_entity.id
_entity.type
_entity.pdbx_description
1 polymer ?
#
loop_
_entity_poly.entity_id
_entity_poly.type
_entity_poly.pdbx_seq_one_letter_code
_entity_poly.pdbx_strand_id
1 'polypeptide(L)'
;MAQWFKLWGTHAAHAVGVPMDEDRMLPQVTGSTLGAELSSPFMTHFLAAVGFPELTKGLDIAVLCELVGRPRKEDAELARLGPLFETEFLRVAQDIRLAEHTDRPILVQLGSDGESIERGKYFRAPQTLGTIARYSRWMCGVVVLLIRSERWVEGAKPYTIAMSIPAQRALSRLRHALVGKAGELQPSDGLWTLIRSLLMTLLTDDTVGVRLEDMSAAQHYVMLSHLKPNGQWDEVRTMPPKLAGLTWGFRAVAFDDMSERRDGKSRVRLFGPLQPFLRAGRSTMFGAIRELQACASSFTLAADKKADFEWLSADTLSWNGLVLSLGNVRQVVADLLTRGRNLIVHDLLGGVRPETMGFQPSLDGAVEDSTSSQLGYSFLSDRRNRFPSYHHTVIQHLLTSPTLGGRFHSSVGGELVLDPSACSRFLSTADRLTEILYVVHHIANGQPARGSEEGTYLYANGMLQRRHLRLRQTAEGPTLVIRAEYHKGRHVQQIDKVSAMGPTRLRALPLLLVQRIAHDMDMVHPSLSCCILSPPTSSRYR
;
A
#
# COMPACT_ATOMS: atom_id res chain seq x y z
N MET A 1 -14.59 -3.26 26.89
CA MET A 1 -14.58 -2.53 25.60
C MET A 1 -15.70 -1.49 25.48
N ALA A 2 -16.18 -0.91 26.59
CA ALA A 2 -17.22 0.13 26.62
C ALA A 2 -16.76 1.43 27.34
N GLN A 3 -15.45 1.63 27.49
CA GLN A 3 -14.87 2.83 28.16
C GLN A 3 -14.05 3.73 27.23
N TRP A 4 -13.99 3.44 25.92
CA TRP A 4 -13.23 4.25 24.96
C TRP A 4 -14.09 5.22 24.13
N PHE A 5 -15.42 5.19 24.23
CA PHE A 5 -16.32 6.05 23.45
C PHE A 5 -16.78 7.35 24.14
N LYS A 6 -16.25 7.69 25.31
CA LYS A 6 -16.76 8.81 26.13
C LYS A 6 -15.98 10.13 26.04
N LEU A 7 -14.98 10.25 25.16
CA LEU A 7 -14.09 11.42 25.10
C LEU A 7 -14.23 12.30 23.85
N TRP A 8 -15.18 12.03 22.95
CA TRP A 8 -15.35 12.78 21.69
C TRP A 8 -16.80 13.20 21.41
N GLY A 9 -17.62 13.41 22.45
CA GLY A 9 -19.05 13.62 22.29
C GLY A 9 -19.68 14.59 23.29
N THR A 10 -19.15 15.81 23.42
CA THR A 10 -19.88 16.92 24.04
C THR A 10 -19.29 18.25 23.58
N HIS A 11 -19.79 18.80 22.47
CA HIS A 11 -19.95 20.25 22.22
C HIS A 11 -20.60 20.46 20.85
N ALA A 12 -21.93 20.29 20.78
CA ALA A 12 -22.80 20.96 19.81
C ALA A 12 -24.26 20.50 20.00
N ALA A 13 -24.95 21.03 21.00
CA ALA A 13 -26.42 21.07 21.03
C ALA A 13 -26.88 22.04 22.12
N HIS A 14 -27.06 23.32 21.77
CA HIS A 14 -28.05 24.22 22.38
C HIS A 14 -28.18 25.50 21.55
N ALA A 15 -29.31 25.63 20.85
CA ALA A 15 -30.04 26.85 20.45
C ALA A 15 -30.98 26.43 19.30
N VAL A 16 -32.23 26.05 19.56
CA VAL A 16 -33.43 26.92 19.65
C VAL A 16 -33.55 27.83 18.43
N GLY A 17 -34.54 27.56 17.57
CA GLY A 17 -34.77 28.29 16.33
C GLY A 17 -35.49 29.64 16.50
N VAL A 18 -35.56 30.38 15.39
CA VAL A 18 -36.55 31.40 14.91
C VAL A 18 -35.89 32.17 13.71
N PRO A 19 -36.66 32.70 12.73
CA PRO A 19 -36.79 32.24 11.35
C PRO A 19 -35.79 32.88 10.33
N MET A 20 -35.89 32.48 9.06
CA MET A 20 -35.19 33.10 7.93
C MET A 20 -35.58 34.58 7.75
N ASP A 21 -34.56 35.43 7.55
CA ASP A 21 -34.71 36.78 7.02
C ASP A 21 -33.74 36.89 5.82
N GLU A 22 -34.30 36.81 4.61
CA GLU A 22 -33.64 37.08 3.34
C GLU A 22 -33.55 38.60 3.16
N ASP A 23 -32.45 39.22 3.59
CA ASP A 23 -31.81 40.39 2.97
C ASP A 23 -30.86 41.05 3.98
N ARG A 24 -29.55 40.86 3.82
CA ARG A 24 -28.54 41.84 4.25
C ARG A 24 -27.16 41.54 3.66
N MET A 25 -26.85 42.34 2.65
CA MET A 25 -25.55 42.83 2.19
C MET A 25 -24.28 42.06 2.61
N LEU A 26 -23.60 41.57 1.57
CA LEU A 26 -22.19 41.18 1.55
C LEU A 26 -21.28 42.21 2.24
N PRO A 27 -20.40 41.81 3.18
CA PRO A 27 -19.17 42.53 3.42
C PRO A 27 -18.11 42.07 2.41
N GLN A 28 -17.57 43.02 1.65
CA GLN A 28 -16.30 42.85 0.96
C GLN A 28 -15.21 42.57 2.00
N VAL A 29 -14.64 41.37 1.99
CA VAL A 29 -13.45 41.04 2.79
C VAL A 29 -12.23 41.18 1.89
N THR A 30 -11.59 42.35 1.96
CA THR A 30 -10.21 42.55 1.53
C THR A 30 -9.28 42.03 2.62
N GLY A 31 -8.72 40.83 2.43
CA GLY A 31 -7.72 40.24 3.32
C GLY A 31 -7.23 38.90 2.81
N SER A 32 -5.97 38.84 2.37
CA SER A 32 -5.28 37.66 1.85
C SER A 32 -5.08 36.59 2.93
N THR A 33 -6.10 35.77 3.17
CA THR A 33 -5.96 34.52 3.95
C THR A 33 -5.52 33.39 3.03
N LEU A 34 -4.52 32.60 3.47
CA LEU A 34 -4.09 31.35 2.82
C LEU A 34 -5.32 30.50 2.48
N GLY A 35 -5.58 30.34 1.18
CA GLY A 35 -6.78 29.69 0.65
C GLY A 35 -6.75 28.18 0.88
N ALA A 36 -7.16 27.74 2.07
CA ALA A 36 -7.47 26.33 2.34
C ALA A 36 -8.60 25.80 1.44
N GLU A 37 -9.44 26.69 0.89
CA GLU A 37 -10.59 26.37 0.03
C GLU A 37 -10.24 26.06 -1.43
N LEU A 38 -8.99 26.30 -1.87
CA LEU A 38 -8.60 26.15 -3.29
C LEU A 38 -7.47 25.14 -3.53
N SER A 39 -6.96 24.46 -2.50
CA SER A 39 -6.00 23.37 -2.63
C SER A 39 -6.68 22.01 -2.69
N SER A 40 -6.06 21.04 -3.39
CA SER A 40 -6.51 19.65 -3.36
C SER A 40 -6.65 19.16 -1.91
N PRO A 41 -7.73 18.46 -1.52
CA PRO A 41 -7.94 17.96 -0.16
C PRO A 41 -6.73 17.18 0.37
N PHE A 42 -6.06 16.42 -0.50
CA PHE A 42 -4.83 15.69 -0.15
C PHE A 42 -3.67 16.60 0.24
N MET A 43 -3.52 17.73 -0.46
CA MET A 43 -2.47 18.71 -0.13
C MET A 43 -2.80 19.43 1.17
N THR A 44 -4.06 19.81 1.39
CA THR A 44 -4.51 20.42 2.64
C THR A 44 -4.24 19.50 3.83
N HIS A 45 -4.57 18.21 3.71
CA HIS A 45 -4.28 17.21 4.75
C HIS A 45 -2.79 16.98 4.96
N PHE A 46 -2.00 16.93 3.88
CA PHE A 46 -0.55 16.80 3.97
C PHE A 46 0.09 17.98 4.69
N LEU A 47 -0.26 19.21 4.32
CA LEU A 47 0.24 20.44 4.95
C LEU A 47 -0.13 20.50 6.44
N ALA A 48 -1.36 20.12 6.79
CA ALA A 48 -1.79 20.02 8.18
C ALA A 48 -1.00 18.95 8.95
N ALA A 49 -0.76 17.79 8.35
CA ALA A 49 -0.01 16.69 8.97
C ALA A 49 1.46 17.06 9.26
N VAL A 50 2.07 17.92 8.43
CA VAL A 50 3.43 18.42 8.65
C VAL A 50 3.48 19.72 9.46
N GLY A 51 2.33 20.35 9.77
CA GLY A 51 2.26 21.59 10.56
C GLY A 51 2.66 22.88 9.84
N PHE A 52 2.79 22.86 8.50
CA PHE A 52 3.26 24.02 7.73
C PHE A 52 2.34 25.26 7.76
N PRO A 53 0.99 25.13 7.80
CA PRO A 53 0.10 26.29 7.84
C PRO A 53 0.35 27.23 9.02
N GLU A 54 0.74 26.71 10.19
CA GLU A 54 1.02 27.55 11.36
C GLU A 54 2.29 28.40 11.17
N LEU A 55 3.30 27.88 10.45
CA LEU A 55 4.55 28.60 10.17
C LEU A 55 4.39 29.76 9.18
N THR A 56 3.34 29.72 8.35
CA THR A 56 3.09 30.75 7.32
C THR A 56 1.94 31.69 7.67
N LYS A 57 1.35 31.51 8.87
CA LYS A 57 0.20 32.28 9.33
C LYS A 57 0.53 33.77 9.47
N GLY A 58 -0.23 34.58 8.75
CA GLY A 58 -0.12 36.04 8.74
C GLY A 58 1.07 36.59 7.95
N LEU A 59 1.67 35.78 7.07
CA LEU A 59 2.72 36.22 6.14
C LEU A 59 2.15 36.41 4.73
N ASP A 60 2.72 37.38 4.01
CA ASP A 60 2.35 37.65 2.62
C ASP A 60 2.86 36.53 1.71
N ILE A 61 1.94 35.97 0.91
CA ILE A 61 2.21 34.90 -0.06
C ILE A 61 3.25 35.34 -1.09
N ALA A 62 3.20 36.60 -1.55
CA ALA A 62 4.17 37.13 -2.51
C ALA A 62 5.59 37.11 -1.92
N VAL A 63 5.74 37.51 -0.66
CA VAL A 63 7.01 37.47 0.07
C VAL A 63 7.50 36.02 0.23
N LEU A 64 6.61 35.09 0.61
CA LEU A 64 6.94 33.67 0.76
C LEU A 64 7.42 33.03 -0.55
N CYS A 65 6.74 33.31 -1.67
CA CYS A 65 7.17 32.85 -2.99
C CYS A 65 8.50 33.46 -3.43
N GLU A 66 8.77 34.71 -3.06
CA GLU A 66 10.03 35.40 -3.39
C GLU A 66 11.24 34.76 -2.70
N LEU A 67 11.09 34.28 -1.46
CA LEU A 67 12.17 33.63 -0.72
C LEU A 67 12.82 32.45 -1.48
N VAL A 68 12.02 31.70 -2.25
CA VAL A 68 12.47 30.53 -3.03
C VAL A 68 12.46 30.74 -4.54
N GLY A 69 12.08 31.94 -4.99
CA GLY A 69 12.04 32.31 -6.40
C GLY A 69 13.42 32.29 -7.05
N ARG A 70 13.49 32.34 -8.38
CA ARG A 70 14.79 32.50 -9.06
C ARG A 70 15.41 33.86 -8.69
N PRO A 71 16.75 33.97 -8.59
CA PRO A 71 17.43 35.25 -8.47
C PRO A 71 16.98 36.24 -9.55
N ARG A 72 16.55 37.44 -9.14
CA ARG A 72 16.16 38.52 -10.07
C ARG A 72 17.38 39.38 -10.43
N LYS A 73 17.18 40.42 -11.26
CA LYS A 73 18.24 41.37 -11.59
C LYS A 73 18.77 42.11 -10.35
N GLU A 74 17.91 42.40 -9.37
CA GLU A 74 18.33 42.96 -8.08
C GLU A 74 19.15 41.99 -7.21
N ASP A 75 19.14 40.68 -7.51
CA ASP A 75 19.92 39.66 -6.81
C ASP A 75 21.16 39.24 -7.61
N ALA A 76 21.88 40.20 -8.19
CA ALA A 76 23.01 39.92 -9.08
C ALA A 76 24.07 39.01 -8.44
N GLU A 77 24.30 39.15 -7.14
CA GLU A 77 25.17 38.30 -6.34
C GLU A 77 24.65 36.86 -6.19
N LEU A 78 23.33 36.66 -6.07
CA LEU A 78 22.74 35.31 -5.95
C LEU A 78 22.67 34.61 -7.30
N ALA A 79 22.58 35.36 -8.41
CA ALA A 79 22.55 34.82 -9.76
C ALA A 79 23.81 33.99 -10.08
N ARG A 80 24.95 34.29 -9.43
CA ARG A 80 26.21 33.55 -9.57
C ARG A 80 26.19 32.16 -8.92
N LEU A 81 25.29 31.92 -7.97
CA LEU A 81 25.21 30.63 -7.25
C LEU A 81 24.75 29.51 -8.17
N GLY A 82 23.79 29.76 -9.06
CA GLY A 82 23.24 28.73 -9.96
C GLY A 82 24.31 28.03 -10.81
N PRO A 83 25.09 28.76 -11.63
CA PRO A 83 26.18 28.19 -12.42
C PRO A 83 27.26 27.53 -11.56
N LEU A 84 27.59 28.09 -10.39
CA LEU A 84 28.57 27.50 -9.47
C LEU A 84 28.11 26.12 -8.98
N PHE A 85 26.86 26.01 -8.51
CA PHE A 85 26.27 24.74 -8.07
C PHE A 85 26.24 23.71 -9.20
N GLU A 86 25.95 24.11 -10.43
CA GLU A 86 25.93 23.20 -11.58
C GLU A 86 27.33 22.67 -11.90
N THR A 87 28.34 23.54 -11.97
CA THR A 87 29.74 23.15 -12.20
C THR A 87 30.25 22.20 -11.12
N GLU A 88 30.03 22.54 -9.84
CA GLU A 88 30.52 21.72 -8.73
C GLU A 88 29.77 20.39 -8.62
N PHE A 89 28.46 20.36 -8.85
CA PHE A 89 27.70 19.10 -8.83
C PHE A 89 28.10 18.19 -10.00
N LEU A 90 28.47 18.76 -11.16
CA LEU A 90 29.03 18.00 -12.28
C LEU A 90 30.38 17.39 -11.91
N ARG A 91 31.29 18.16 -11.30
CA ARG A 91 32.58 17.67 -10.81
C ARG A 91 32.39 16.55 -9.79
N VAL A 92 31.58 16.77 -8.76
CA VAL A 92 31.30 15.76 -7.72
C VAL A 92 30.65 14.50 -8.31
N ALA A 93 29.76 14.64 -9.29
CA ALA A 93 29.19 13.48 -9.99
C ALA A 93 30.25 12.68 -10.76
N GLN A 94 31.25 13.33 -11.37
CA GLN A 94 32.38 12.65 -12.01
C GLN A 94 33.25 11.93 -10.97
N ASP A 95 33.53 12.57 -9.83
CA ASP A 95 34.30 11.97 -8.73
C ASP A 95 33.59 10.75 -8.13
N ILE A 96 32.26 10.79 -8.00
CA ILE A 96 31.45 9.64 -7.58
C ILE A 96 31.57 8.50 -8.59
N ARG A 97 31.51 8.78 -9.91
CA ARG A 97 31.68 7.76 -10.96
C ARG A 97 33.07 7.10 -10.88
N LEU A 98 34.12 7.89 -10.64
CA LEU A 98 35.46 7.37 -10.43
C LEU A 98 35.54 6.51 -9.15
N ALA A 99 34.86 6.92 -8.08
CA ALA A 99 34.76 6.17 -6.83
C ALA A 99 34.04 4.83 -6.98
N GLU A 100 33.20 4.63 -7.99
CA GLU A 100 32.58 3.32 -8.26
C GLU A 100 33.63 2.23 -8.50
N HIS A 101 34.78 2.63 -9.04
CA HIS A 101 35.91 1.75 -9.34
C HIS A 101 37.02 1.80 -8.28
N THR A 102 37.15 2.92 -7.56
CA THR A 102 38.30 3.17 -6.68
C THR A 102 37.98 3.17 -5.18
N ASP A 103 36.73 3.42 -4.80
CA ASP A 103 36.30 3.60 -3.40
C ASP A 103 34.85 3.12 -3.21
N ARG A 104 34.55 1.91 -3.70
CA ARG A 104 33.19 1.33 -3.61
C ARG A 104 32.65 1.20 -2.18
N PRO A 105 33.45 0.89 -1.14
CA PRO A 105 32.95 0.77 0.24
C PRO A 105 32.26 2.03 0.76
N ILE A 106 32.78 3.23 0.46
CA ILE A 106 32.11 4.46 0.92
C ILE A 106 30.79 4.69 0.19
N LEU A 107 30.71 4.39 -1.11
CA LEU A 107 29.46 4.53 -1.88
C LEU A 107 28.35 3.62 -1.34
N VAL A 108 28.71 2.43 -0.88
CA VAL A 108 27.79 1.52 -0.20
C VAL A 108 27.29 2.14 1.11
N GLN A 109 28.19 2.69 1.93
CA GLN A 109 27.82 3.29 3.21
C GLN A 109 26.95 4.54 3.05
N LEU A 110 27.28 5.40 2.08
CA LEU A 110 26.48 6.58 1.69
C LEU A 110 25.11 6.20 1.13
N GLY A 111 25.03 5.09 0.38
CA GLY A 111 23.78 4.66 -0.26
C GLY A 111 22.80 3.98 0.70
N SER A 112 23.28 3.47 1.84
CA SER A 112 22.44 2.84 2.85
C SER A 112 21.63 3.88 3.64
N ASP A 113 20.43 3.52 4.08
CA ASP A 113 19.64 4.31 5.04
C ASP A 113 19.78 3.78 6.48
N GLY A 114 20.70 2.83 6.71
CA GLY A 114 20.91 2.16 8.01
C GLY A 114 20.43 0.70 8.05
N GLU A 115 19.77 0.23 6.98
CA GLU A 115 19.35 -1.16 6.81
C GLU A 115 20.51 -2.06 6.32
N SER A 116 20.28 -3.38 6.34
CA SER A 116 21.22 -4.36 5.81
C SER A 116 21.56 -4.01 4.36
N ILE A 117 22.87 -3.97 4.08
CA ILE A 117 23.38 -3.58 2.77
C ILE A 117 22.99 -4.67 1.76
N GLU A 118 21.99 -4.41 0.93
CA GLU A 118 21.69 -5.28 -0.21
C GLU A 118 22.84 -5.25 -1.22
N ARG A 119 23.33 -6.44 -1.60
CA ARG A 119 24.40 -6.56 -2.61
C ARG A 119 23.98 -5.88 -3.92
N GLY A 120 24.72 -4.85 -4.33
CA GLY A 120 24.54 -4.16 -5.61
C GLY A 120 23.89 -2.77 -5.53
N LYS A 121 23.29 -2.40 -4.38
CA LYS A 121 22.80 -1.04 -4.13
C LYS A 121 23.90 -0.19 -3.50
N TYR A 122 24.30 0.87 -4.17
CA TYR A 122 25.28 1.85 -3.68
C TYR A 122 24.91 3.24 -4.19
N PHE A 123 25.43 4.28 -3.56
CA PHE A 123 25.25 5.67 -3.96
C PHE A 123 25.89 5.89 -5.34
N ARG A 124 25.10 6.36 -6.31
CA ARG A 124 25.52 6.54 -7.71
C ARG A 124 25.34 7.99 -8.15
N ALA A 125 26.18 8.40 -9.09
CA ALA A 125 25.95 9.65 -9.81
C ALA A 125 24.68 9.55 -10.69
N PRO A 126 23.93 10.65 -10.88
CA PRO A 126 22.84 10.68 -11.83
C PRO A 126 23.37 10.40 -13.24
N GLN A 127 22.58 9.69 -14.04
CA GLN A 127 22.99 9.27 -15.38
C GLN A 127 23.01 10.43 -16.37
N THR A 128 22.03 11.35 -16.28
CA THR A 128 21.85 12.44 -17.24
C THR A 128 22.26 13.80 -16.66
N LEU A 129 22.89 14.63 -17.50
CA LEU A 129 23.28 16.01 -17.14
C LEU A 129 22.08 16.85 -16.69
N GLY A 130 20.92 16.68 -17.35
CA GLY A 130 19.68 17.37 -16.94
C GLY A 130 19.20 17.01 -15.54
N THR A 131 19.51 15.81 -15.04
CA THR A 131 19.20 15.45 -13.64
C THR A 131 20.14 16.14 -12.66
N ILE A 132 21.43 16.23 -13.00
CA ILE A 132 22.42 16.95 -12.19
C ILE A 132 22.06 18.43 -12.10
N ALA A 133 21.77 19.08 -13.23
CA ALA A 133 21.35 20.48 -13.29
C ALA A 133 20.06 20.77 -12.51
N ARG A 134 19.16 19.80 -12.41
CA ARG A 134 17.94 19.90 -11.62
C ARG A 134 18.23 19.77 -10.11
N TYR A 135 19.08 18.83 -9.73
CA TYR A 135 19.47 18.63 -8.32
C TYR A 135 20.30 19.81 -7.80
N SER A 136 21.22 20.32 -8.62
CA SER A 136 22.03 21.51 -8.30
C SER A 136 21.14 22.74 -8.07
N ARG A 137 20.10 22.93 -8.90
CA ARG A 137 19.13 24.02 -8.73
C ARG A 137 18.35 23.92 -7.41
N TRP A 138 17.95 22.73 -7.00
CA TRP A 138 17.24 22.55 -5.74
C TRP A 138 18.14 22.80 -4.53
N MET A 139 19.37 22.32 -4.56
CA MET A 139 20.36 22.60 -3.52
C MET A 139 20.74 24.08 -3.44
N CYS A 140 20.92 24.73 -4.59
CA CYS A 140 21.10 26.18 -4.68
C CYS A 140 19.90 26.91 -4.07
N GLY A 141 18.68 26.43 -4.30
CA GLY A 141 17.46 27.00 -3.75
C GLY A 141 17.41 27.00 -2.22
N VAL A 142 17.94 25.97 -1.56
CA VAL A 142 18.06 25.94 -0.09
C VAL A 142 18.98 27.06 0.40
N VAL A 143 20.12 27.28 -0.26
CA VAL A 143 21.06 28.35 0.12
C VAL A 143 20.50 29.73 -0.16
N VAL A 144 19.84 29.92 -1.31
CA VAL A 144 19.16 31.17 -1.67
C VAL A 144 18.07 31.52 -0.65
N LEU A 145 17.26 30.54 -0.24
CA LEU A 145 16.26 30.70 0.80
C LEU A 145 16.88 31.25 2.08
N LEU A 146 17.96 30.64 2.56
CA LEU A 146 18.64 31.06 3.79
C LEU A 146 19.19 32.50 3.69
N ILE A 147 19.79 32.86 2.56
CA ILE A 147 20.32 34.21 2.36
C ILE A 147 19.17 35.23 2.34
N ARG A 148 18.05 34.91 1.68
CA ARG A 148 16.89 35.80 1.60
C ARG A 148 16.10 35.89 2.91
N SER A 149 16.00 34.82 3.70
CA SER A 149 15.30 34.86 4.98
C SER A 149 15.92 35.84 5.99
N GLU A 150 17.21 36.17 5.82
CA GLU A 150 17.88 37.18 6.65
C GLU A 150 17.91 38.60 6.02
N ARG A 151 17.45 38.77 4.77
CA ARG A 151 17.34 40.07 4.10
C ARG A 151 15.93 40.60 4.33
N TRP A 152 15.72 41.31 5.43
CA TRP A 152 14.42 41.86 5.74
C TRP A 152 14.22 43.29 5.23
N VAL A 153 13.03 43.57 4.73
CA VAL A 153 12.54 44.91 4.35
C VAL A 153 11.78 45.49 5.53
N GLU A 154 12.05 46.74 5.92
CA GLU A 154 11.35 47.43 7.00
C GLU A 154 9.82 47.40 6.79
N GLY A 155 9.06 46.97 7.80
CA GLY A 155 7.59 47.12 7.84
C GLY A 155 6.75 45.83 7.74
N ALA A 156 7.31 44.67 7.41
CA ALA A 156 6.57 43.40 7.41
C ALA A 156 7.00 42.47 8.58
N LYS A 157 6.25 41.38 8.83
CA LYS A 157 6.62 40.31 9.79
C LYS A 157 7.70 39.37 9.21
N PRO A 158 8.87 39.18 9.85
CA PRO A 158 9.98 38.41 9.29
C PRO A 158 9.67 36.91 9.17
N TYR A 159 10.18 36.28 8.11
CA TYR A 159 10.20 34.82 7.97
C TYR A 159 11.51 34.25 8.52
N THR A 160 11.45 33.72 9.74
CA THR A 160 12.64 33.20 10.43
C THR A 160 12.77 31.70 10.23
N ILE A 161 13.97 31.25 9.86
CA ILE A 161 14.34 29.83 9.85
C ILE A 161 15.29 29.61 11.04
N ALA A 162 14.91 28.71 11.94
CA ALA A 162 15.74 28.38 13.09
C ALA A 162 17.06 27.73 12.63
N MET A 163 18.18 28.25 13.14
CA MET A 163 19.52 27.78 12.83
C MET A 163 20.39 27.85 14.08
N SER A 164 21.27 26.87 14.29
CA SER A 164 22.28 26.95 15.34
C SER A 164 23.24 28.12 15.11
N ILE A 165 23.91 28.56 16.18
CA ILE A 165 24.92 29.62 16.12
C ILE A 165 26.03 29.32 15.08
N PRO A 166 26.57 28.08 14.99
CA PRO A 166 27.51 27.72 13.92
C PRO A 166 26.94 27.93 12.51
N ALA A 167 25.69 27.51 12.26
CA ALA A 167 25.05 27.68 10.96
C ALA A 167 24.83 29.14 10.59
N GLN A 168 24.37 29.96 11.54
CA GLN A 168 24.25 31.42 11.38
C GLN A 168 25.59 32.05 11.02
N ARG A 169 26.68 31.71 11.74
CA ARG A 169 28.03 32.22 11.44
C ARG A 169 28.52 31.80 10.05
N ALA A 170 28.25 30.56 9.64
CA ALA A 170 28.62 30.08 8.31
C ALA A 170 27.86 30.84 7.21
N LEU A 171 26.57 31.11 7.42
CA LEU A 171 25.73 31.89 6.52
C LEU A 171 26.22 33.34 6.42
N SER A 172 26.55 34.00 7.54
CA SER A 172 27.10 35.36 7.54
C SER A 172 28.40 35.46 6.74
N ARG A 173 29.31 34.47 6.87
CA ARG A 173 30.56 34.43 6.09
C ARG A 173 30.28 34.31 4.59
N LEU A 174 29.36 33.43 4.21
CA LEU A 174 28.94 33.29 2.81
C LEU A 174 28.35 34.59 2.26
N ARG A 175 27.49 35.26 3.04
CA ARG A 175 26.91 36.57 2.65
C ARG A 175 27.98 37.63 2.46
N HIS A 176 28.94 37.74 3.38
CA HIS A 176 30.04 38.69 3.24
C HIS A 176 30.88 38.42 1.98
N ALA A 177 31.16 37.16 1.66
CA ALA A 177 31.87 36.79 0.44
C ALA A 177 31.08 37.10 -0.84
N LEU A 178 29.74 37.02 -0.80
CA LEU A 178 28.87 37.35 -1.93
C LEU A 178 28.77 38.86 -2.22
N VAL A 179 28.89 39.70 -1.18
CA VAL A 179 28.83 41.18 -1.30
C VAL A 179 30.19 41.79 -1.69
N GLY A 180 31.29 41.05 -1.52
CA GLY A 180 32.63 41.48 -1.92
C GLY A 180 32.70 41.91 -3.39
N LYS A 181 33.40 43.02 -3.69
CA LYS A 181 33.48 43.61 -5.03
C LYS A 181 33.88 42.56 -6.07
N ALA A 182 33.14 42.53 -7.18
CA ALA A 182 33.30 41.63 -8.32
C ALA A 182 34.67 41.68 -9.06
N GLY A 183 35.67 42.39 -8.51
CA GLY A 183 37.04 42.49 -9.04
C GLY A 183 38.15 41.93 -8.14
N GLU A 184 37.86 41.51 -6.90
CA GLU A 184 38.87 40.97 -5.96
C GLU A 184 38.57 39.52 -5.50
N LEU A 185 37.57 38.87 -6.10
CA LEU A 185 37.23 37.50 -5.75
C LEU A 185 38.28 36.53 -6.30
N GLN A 186 39.05 35.98 -5.35
CA GLN A 186 39.76 34.71 -5.40
C GLN A 186 38.98 33.63 -6.18
N PRO A 187 39.66 32.62 -6.76
CA PRO A 187 39.07 31.58 -7.61
C PRO A 187 37.76 31.01 -7.07
N SER A 188 36.87 30.60 -7.99
CA SER A 188 35.54 29.97 -7.73
C SER A 188 35.52 28.99 -6.55
N ASP A 189 36.64 28.32 -6.32
CA ASP A 189 36.94 27.34 -5.26
C ASP A 189 36.69 27.89 -3.85
N GLY A 190 36.93 29.19 -3.61
CA GLY A 190 36.72 29.83 -2.31
C GLY A 190 35.24 29.95 -1.94
N LEU A 191 34.38 30.30 -2.90
CA LEU A 191 32.94 30.44 -2.67
C LEU A 191 32.27 29.08 -2.47
N TRP A 192 32.65 28.07 -3.25
CA TRP A 192 32.17 26.71 -3.05
C TRP A 192 32.56 26.17 -1.67
N THR A 193 33.78 26.44 -1.20
CA THR A 193 34.22 26.03 0.14
C THR A 193 33.33 26.60 1.24
N LEU A 194 32.91 27.86 1.13
CA LEU A 194 31.98 28.48 2.09
C LEU A 194 30.58 27.84 2.01
N ILE A 195 30.07 27.57 0.80
CA ILE A 195 28.78 26.90 0.58
C ILE A 195 28.80 25.49 1.18
N ARG A 196 29.83 24.71 0.87
CA ARG A 196 30.04 23.36 1.41
C ARG A 196 30.15 23.40 2.93
N SER A 197 30.88 24.36 3.50
CA SER A 197 30.95 24.55 4.95
C SER A 197 29.57 24.81 5.56
N LEU A 198 28.77 25.71 4.98
CA LEU A 198 27.40 25.99 5.45
C LEU A 198 26.52 24.74 5.39
N LEU A 199 26.49 24.05 4.24
CA LEU A 199 25.67 22.85 4.05
C LEU A 199 26.09 21.71 4.97
N MET A 200 27.39 21.51 5.19
CA MET A 200 27.89 20.54 6.16
C MET A 200 27.51 20.91 7.59
N THR A 201 27.63 22.19 7.98
CA THR A 201 27.18 22.65 9.31
C THR A 201 25.69 22.39 9.52
N LEU A 202 24.84 22.67 8.52
CA LEU A 202 23.41 22.38 8.59
C LEU A 202 23.10 20.88 8.62
N LEU A 203 23.88 20.06 7.91
CA LEU A 203 23.70 18.61 7.89
C LEU A 203 24.08 17.95 9.22
N THR A 204 25.15 18.44 9.85
CA THR A 204 25.66 17.90 11.12
C THR A 204 25.09 18.62 12.34
N ASP A 205 24.00 19.36 12.17
CA ASP A 205 23.27 20.01 13.25
C ASP A 205 22.16 19.08 13.76
N ASP A 206 22.29 18.62 15.00
CA ASP A 206 21.30 17.78 15.69
C ASP A 206 20.31 18.58 16.54
N THR A 207 20.40 19.92 16.53
CA THR A 207 19.52 20.80 17.30
C THR A 207 18.21 21.14 16.58
N VAL A 208 18.10 20.82 15.29
CA VAL A 208 16.95 21.15 14.44
C VAL A 208 16.07 19.90 14.23
N GLY A 209 14.88 19.90 14.83
CA GLY A 209 13.86 18.85 14.61
C GLY A 209 13.21 18.24 15.86
N VAL A 210 13.15 18.95 16.99
CA VAL A 210 12.53 18.44 18.23
C VAL A 210 11.13 19.03 18.50
N ARG A 211 10.75 20.15 17.86
CA ARG A 211 9.39 20.72 17.97
C ARG A 211 8.75 20.90 16.60
N LEU A 212 7.41 20.88 16.53
CA LEU A 212 6.64 21.20 15.31
C LEU A 212 6.99 22.57 14.71
N GLU A 213 7.57 23.45 15.52
CA GLU A 213 8.05 24.79 15.17
C GLU A 213 9.43 24.77 14.46
N ASP A 214 10.17 23.65 14.52
CA ASP A 214 11.58 23.55 14.13
C ASP A 214 11.76 22.77 12.81
N MET A 215 11.09 23.20 11.73
CA MET A 215 11.40 22.65 10.41
C MET A 215 12.83 22.99 9.99
N SER A 216 13.52 22.02 9.37
CA SER A 216 14.83 22.26 8.79
C SER A 216 14.76 23.18 7.57
N ALA A 217 15.86 23.89 7.27
CA ALA A 217 15.96 24.77 6.10
C ALA A 217 15.56 24.06 4.78
N ALA A 218 15.87 22.77 4.66
CA ALA A 218 15.48 21.96 3.51
C ALA A 218 13.97 21.72 3.43
N GLN A 219 13.30 21.47 4.58
CA GLN A 219 11.84 21.33 4.63
C GLN A 219 11.15 22.65 4.28
N HIS A 220 11.62 23.77 4.83
CA HIS A 220 11.15 25.11 4.46
C HIS A 220 11.25 25.33 2.96
N TYR A 221 12.41 25.03 2.35
CA TYR A 221 12.59 25.14 0.90
C TYR A 221 11.62 24.26 0.11
N VAL A 222 11.48 22.98 0.49
CA VAL A 222 10.56 22.07 -0.21
C VAL A 222 9.13 22.58 -0.13
N MET A 223 8.65 23.01 1.04
CA MET A 223 7.30 23.53 1.18
C MET A 223 7.11 24.81 0.38
N LEU A 224 7.89 25.86 0.64
CA LEU A 224 7.75 27.14 -0.04
C LEU A 224 7.86 27.04 -1.57
N SER A 225 8.71 26.15 -2.08
CA SER A 225 8.87 25.96 -3.53
C SER A 225 7.72 25.20 -4.20
N HIS A 226 6.68 24.83 -3.47
CA HIS A 226 5.40 24.31 -3.98
C HIS A 226 4.23 25.27 -3.73
N LEU A 227 4.48 26.44 -3.11
CA LEU A 227 3.50 27.52 -2.99
C LEU A 227 3.53 28.38 -4.26
N LYS A 228 2.37 28.55 -4.89
CA LYS A 228 2.20 29.39 -6.08
C LYS A 228 1.87 30.84 -5.70
N PRO A 229 2.17 31.81 -6.59
CA PRO A 229 1.85 33.22 -6.35
C PRO A 229 0.36 33.51 -6.11
N ASN A 230 -0.54 32.66 -6.61
CA ASN A 230 -1.97 32.76 -6.38
C ASN A 230 -2.44 32.15 -5.05
N GLY A 231 -1.50 31.72 -4.19
CA GLY A 231 -1.77 31.09 -2.90
C GLY A 231 -2.16 29.61 -2.98
N GLN A 232 -2.25 29.04 -4.18
CA GLN A 232 -2.47 27.61 -4.34
C GLN A 232 -1.19 26.82 -4.14
N TRP A 233 -1.36 25.53 -3.84
CA TRP A 233 -0.28 24.60 -3.63
C TRP A 233 -0.18 23.62 -4.80
N ASP A 234 1.04 23.29 -5.22
CA ASP A 234 1.27 22.17 -6.14
C ASP A 234 0.81 20.83 -5.53
N GLU A 235 0.60 19.82 -6.36
CA GLU A 235 0.17 18.51 -5.87
C GLU A 235 1.28 17.79 -5.10
N VAL A 236 0.92 17.05 -4.04
CA VAL A 236 1.89 16.27 -3.22
C VAL A 236 2.77 15.36 -4.10
N ARG A 237 2.23 14.83 -5.22
CA ARG A 237 2.95 13.96 -6.16
C ARG A 237 4.19 14.62 -6.80
N THR A 238 4.29 15.95 -6.81
CA THR A 238 5.44 16.66 -7.37
C THR A 238 6.60 16.80 -6.36
N MET A 239 6.37 16.52 -5.08
CA MET A 239 7.37 16.64 -4.02
C MET A 239 8.45 15.54 -4.03
N PRO A 240 8.13 14.23 -4.22
CA PRO A 240 9.11 13.16 -4.12
C PRO A 240 10.36 13.33 -5.02
N PRO A 241 10.28 13.79 -6.28
CA PRO A 241 11.46 14.06 -7.09
C PRO A 241 12.40 15.09 -6.45
N LYS A 242 11.85 16.19 -5.91
CA LYS A 242 12.61 17.28 -5.27
C LYS A 242 13.33 16.77 -4.01
N LEU A 243 12.61 16.02 -3.18
CA LEU A 243 13.13 15.38 -1.97
C LEU A 243 14.24 14.36 -2.27
N ALA A 244 14.07 13.55 -3.32
CA ALA A 244 15.09 12.62 -3.78
C ALA A 244 16.35 13.35 -4.28
N GLY A 245 16.19 14.47 -4.99
CA GLY A 245 17.31 15.28 -5.45
C GLY A 245 18.07 15.98 -4.31
N LEU A 246 17.37 16.48 -3.29
CA LEU A 246 18.01 17.02 -2.07
C LEU A 246 18.73 15.91 -1.29
N THR A 247 18.11 14.73 -1.14
CA THR A 247 18.74 13.55 -0.51
C THR A 247 20.04 13.19 -1.22
N TRP A 248 20.04 13.19 -2.56
CA TRP A 248 21.24 12.97 -3.35
C TRP A 248 22.26 14.10 -3.14
N GLY A 249 21.81 15.35 -3.18
CA GLY A 249 22.65 16.54 -3.02
C GLY A 249 23.39 16.58 -1.68
N PHE A 250 22.70 16.25 -0.57
CA PHE A 250 23.34 16.17 0.74
C PHE A 250 24.41 15.08 0.83
N ARG A 251 24.16 13.91 0.24
CA ARG A 251 25.17 12.84 0.14
C ARG A 251 26.33 13.24 -0.74
N ALA A 252 26.08 13.96 -1.83
CA ALA A 252 27.12 14.49 -2.72
C ALA A 252 28.01 15.52 -2.01
N VAL A 253 27.42 16.45 -1.25
CA VAL A 253 28.16 17.43 -0.44
C VAL A 253 29.00 16.75 0.63
N ALA A 254 28.47 15.74 1.33
CA ALA A 254 29.26 14.97 2.29
C ALA A 254 30.40 14.18 1.62
N PHE A 255 30.15 13.60 0.44
CA PHE A 255 31.18 12.93 -0.35
C PHE A 255 32.29 13.88 -0.77
N ASP A 256 31.93 15.10 -1.19
CA ASP A 256 32.87 16.15 -1.57
C ASP A 256 33.69 16.64 -0.37
N ASP A 257 33.06 16.93 0.76
CA ASP A 257 33.74 17.33 2.00
C ASP A 257 34.74 16.26 2.49
N MET A 258 34.37 14.98 2.41
CA MET A 258 35.29 13.88 2.72
C MET A 258 36.45 13.78 1.72
N SER A 259 36.24 14.18 0.46
CA SER A 259 37.28 14.14 -0.57
C SER A 259 38.35 15.21 -0.33
N GLU A 260 37.96 16.39 0.15
CA GLU A 260 38.88 17.46 0.53
C GLU A 260 39.66 17.17 1.80
N ARG A 261 38.96 16.66 2.82
CA ARG A 261 39.55 16.36 4.13
C ARG A 261 40.38 15.08 4.11
N ARG A 262 40.61 14.50 2.93
CA ARG A 262 41.14 13.15 2.78
C ARG A 262 42.50 13.01 3.42
N ASP A 263 43.41 13.99 3.38
CA ASP A 263 44.71 14.04 4.09
C ASP A 263 45.30 12.67 4.51
N GLY A 264 45.48 11.76 3.53
CA GLY A 264 45.94 10.37 3.73
C GLY A 264 44.96 9.37 4.39
N LYS A 265 43.85 9.82 4.96
CA LYS A 265 42.74 9.03 5.52
C LYS A 265 41.84 8.46 4.42
N SER A 266 41.20 7.31 4.69
CA SER A 266 40.16 6.79 3.81
C SER A 266 38.83 7.51 4.04
N ARG A 267 38.00 7.66 3.00
CA ARG A 267 36.66 8.27 3.14
C ARG A 267 35.77 7.50 4.11
N VAL A 268 35.92 6.18 4.18
CA VAL A 268 35.22 5.34 5.18
C VAL A 268 35.51 5.79 6.62
N ARG A 269 36.76 6.16 6.93
CA ARG A 269 37.11 6.68 8.26
C ARG A 269 36.51 8.06 8.52
N LEU A 270 36.49 8.92 7.49
CA LEU A 270 35.88 10.25 7.58
C LEU A 270 34.35 10.19 7.66
N PHE A 271 33.73 9.12 7.13
CA PHE A 271 32.29 8.93 7.16
C PHE A 271 31.75 8.49 8.51
N GLY A 272 32.54 7.78 9.32
CA GLY A 272 32.10 7.27 10.62
C GLY A 272 31.40 8.34 11.49
N PRO A 273 32.01 9.53 11.70
CA PRO A 273 31.37 10.64 12.42
C PRO A 273 30.16 11.26 11.70
N LEU A 274 30.12 11.22 10.37
CA LEU A 274 29.02 11.77 9.56
C LEU A 274 27.81 10.83 9.46
N GLN A 275 28.04 9.53 9.68
CA GLN A 275 27.03 8.50 9.51
C GLN A 275 25.73 8.77 10.25
N PRO A 276 25.70 9.19 11.53
CA PRO A 276 24.45 9.45 12.24
C PRO A 276 23.59 10.53 11.58
N PHE A 277 24.21 11.48 10.89
CA PHE A 277 23.55 12.62 10.27
C PHE A 277 22.96 12.33 8.90
N LEU A 278 23.36 11.23 8.24
CA LEU A 278 22.93 10.84 6.90
C LEU A 278 22.08 9.56 6.91
N ARG A 279 21.28 9.37 7.95
CA ARG A 279 20.39 8.20 8.15
C ARG A 279 18.95 8.64 8.37
N ALA A 280 18.02 7.79 7.96
CA ALA A 280 16.59 8.01 8.21
C ALA A 280 16.27 7.76 9.70
N GLY A 281 15.20 8.39 10.21
CA GLY A 281 14.73 8.23 11.60
C GLY A 281 15.60 8.90 12.66
N ARG A 282 16.46 9.83 12.26
CA ARG A 282 17.24 10.70 13.15
C ARG A 282 16.72 12.13 13.03
N SER A 283 16.69 12.86 14.15
CA SER A 283 16.33 14.29 14.21
C SER A 283 17.45 15.16 13.63
N THR A 284 17.69 15.03 12.32
CA THR A 284 18.65 15.82 11.55
C THR A 284 17.97 16.32 10.28
N MET A 285 18.54 17.34 9.62
CA MET A 285 18.00 17.84 8.36
C MET A 285 17.81 16.74 7.29
N PHE A 286 18.77 15.80 7.21
CA PHE A 286 18.66 14.67 6.28
C PHE A 286 17.51 13.72 6.68
N GLY A 287 17.43 13.35 7.96
CA GLY A 287 16.37 12.48 8.47
C GLY A 287 14.98 13.08 8.25
N ALA A 288 14.83 14.37 8.53
CA ALA A 288 13.58 15.11 8.31
C ALA A 288 13.14 15.15 6.83
N ILE A 289 14.08 15.27 5.89
CA ILE A 289 13.78 15.16 4.45
C ILE A 289 13.38 13.74 4.05
N ARG A 290 14.00 12.71 4.64
CA ARG A 290 13.62 11.31 4.38
C ARG A 290 12.23 11.00 4.94
N GLU A 291 11.91 11.49 6.13
CA GLU A 291 10.57 11.37 6.74
C GLU A 291 9.52 12.09 5.90
N LEU A 292 9.81 13.32 5.47
CA LEU A 292 8.93 14.08 4.58
C LEU A 292 8.72 13.36 3.25
N GLN A 293 9.75 12.71 2.71
CA GLN A 293 9.65 11.90 1.49
C GLN A 293 8.79 10.64 1.68
N ALA A 294 8.93 9.95 2.81
CA ALA A 294 8.08 8.81 3.12
C ALA A 294 6.61 9.25 3.26
N CYS A 295 6.37 10.39 3.92
CA CYS A 295 5.06 10.99 4.04
C CYS A 295 4.47 11.39 2.67
N ALA A 296 5.17 12.18 1.87
CA ALA A 296 4.69 12.59 0.55
C ALA A 296 4.42 11.39 -0.38
N SER A 297 5.25 10.34 -0.29
CA SER A 297 5.04 9.11 -1.06
C SER A 297 3.80 8.33 -0.61
N SER A 298 3.52 8.26 0.71
CA SER A 298 2.31 7.59 1.21
C SER A 298 1.04 8.33 0.77
N PHE A 299 1.05 9.66 0.81
CA PHE A 299 -0.04 10.49 0.30
C PHE A 299 -0.19 10.36 -1.22
N THR A 300 0.90 10.28 -1.98
CA THR A 300 0.83 10.04 -3.44
C THR A 300 0.21 8.68 -3.76
N LEU A 301 0.65 7.62 -3.08
CA LEU A 301 0.09 6.27 -3.22
C LEU A 301 -1.38 6.19 -2.78
N ALA A 302 -1.77 6.98 -1.79
CA ALA A 302 -3.16 7.08 -1.34
C ALA A 302 -4.02 7.91 -2.30
N ALA A 303 -3.48 8.99 -2.86
CA ALA A 303 -4.17 9.84 -3.84
C ALA A 303 -4.37 9.13 -5.18
N ASP A 304 -3.43 8.29 -5.60
CA ASP A 304 -3.58 7.41 -6.78
C ASP A 304 -4.56 6.25 -6.51
N LYS A 305 -4.88 5.98 -5.24
CA LYS A 305 -5.96 5.09 -4.82
C LYS A 305 -7.20 5.91 -4.45
N LYS A 306 -7.81 6.56 -5.44
CA LYS A 306 -9.24 6.89 -5.31
C LYS A 306 -9.93 5.57 -4.99
N ALA A 307 -10.66 5.48 -3.88
CA ALA A 307 -11.40 4.25 -3.59
C ALA A 307 -12.34 4.03 -4.78
N ASP A 308 -12.16 2.92 -5.52
CA ASP A 308 -13.00 2.60 -6.68
C ASP A 308 -14.48 2.46 -6.30
N PHE A 309 -14.77 2.42 -4.99
CA PHE A 309 -16.08 2.28 -4.42
C PHE A 309 -16.44 3.43 -3.46
N GLU A 310 -17.67 3.89 -3.54
CA GLU A 310 -18.27 4.91 -2.68
C GLU A 310 -19.61 4.39 -2.15
N TRP A 311 -19.84 4.51 -0.83
CA TRP A 311 -21.15 4.20 -0.27
C TRP A 311 -22.10 5.38 -0.51
N LEU A 312 -23.18 5.13 -1.26
CA LEU A 312 -24.23 6.12 -1.53
C LEU A 312 -25.27 6.14 -0.40
N SER A 313 -25.41 5.03 0.33
CA SER A 313 -26.31 4.85 1.47
C SER A 313 -25.84 3.67 2.33
N ALA A 314 -26.59 3.31 3.37
CA ALA A 314 -26.33 2.14 4.20
C ALA A 314 -26.44 0.79 3.45
N ASP A 315 -27.08 0.78 2.28
CA ASP A 315 -27.41 -0.43 1.52
C ASP A 315 -27.03 -0.35 0.04
N THR A 316 -26.41 0.74 -0.41
CA THR A 316 -26.08 0.98 -1.81
C THR A 316 -24.66 1.51 -1.96
N LEU A 317 -23.90 0.90 -2.87
CA LEU A 317 -22.53 1.29 -3.19
C LEU A 317 -22.39 1.58 -4.69
N SER A 318 -21.60 2.60 -5.03
CA SER A 318 -21.15 2.87 -6.39
C SER A 318 -19.77 2.25 -6.56
N TRP A 319 -19.54 1.46 -7.61
CA TRP A 319 -18.22 0.94 -7.98
C TRP A 319 -17.99 1.18 -9.48
N ASN A 320 -16.99 1.98 -9.84
CA ASN A 320 -16.71 2.37 -11.24
C ASN A 320 -17.95 2.92 -12.00
N GLY A 321 -18.82 3.67 -11.31
CA GLY A 321 -20.06 4.21 -11.88
C GLY A 321 -21.24 3.22 -11.92
N LEU A 322 -21.04 1.97 -11.49
CA LEU A 322 -22.12 0.98 -11.32
C LEU A 322 -22.70 1.09 -9.92
N VAL A 323 -24.01 1.31 -9.84
CA VAL A 323 -24.73 1.34 -8.55
C VAL A 323 -25.18 -0.08 -8.20
N LEU A 324 -24.64 -0.60 -7.11
CA LEU A 324 -24.92 -1.92 -6.56
C LEU A 324 -25.68 -1.77 -5.24
N SER A 325 -26.92 -2.29 -5.20
CA SER A 325 -27.69 -2.42 -3.95
C SER A 325 -27.40 -3.77 -3.30
N LEU A 326 -27.21 -3.79 -1.98
CA LEU A 326 -27.13 -5.01 -1.18
C LEU A 326 -28.41 -5.86 -1.32
N GLY A 327 -29.56 -5.25 -1.62
CA GLY A 327 -30.80 -5.96 -1.96
C GLY A 327 -30.64 -6.79 -3.23
N ASN A 328 -30.06 -6.23 -4.29
CA ASN A 328 -29.79 -6.93 -5.54
C ASN A 328 -28.77 -8.06 -5.34
N VAL A 329 -27.74 -7.84 -4.52
CA VAL A 329 -26.76 -8.88 -4.17
C VAL A 329 -27.43 -10.06 -3.47
N ARG A 330 -28.34 -9.80 -2.51
CA ARG A 330 -29.12 -10.86 -1.83
C ARG A 330 -30.00 -11.63 -2.82
N GLN A 331 -30.64 -10.93 -3.76
CA GLN A 331 -31.47 -11.57 -4.78
C GLN A 331 -30.63 -12.48 -5.69
N VAL A 332 -29.46 -12.02 -6.15
CA VAL A 332 -28.54 -12.84 -6.95
C VAL A 332 -28.13 -14.10 -6.20
N VAL A 333 -27.82 -14.00 -4.91
CA VAL A 333 -27.50 -15.18 -4.08
C VAL A 333 -28.69 -16.14 -3.98
N ALA A 334 -29.90 -15.63 -3.77
CA ALA A 334 -31.12 -16.45 -3.69
C ALA A 334 -31.42 -17.16 -5.01
N ASP A 335 -31.24 -16.47 -6.14
CA ASP A 335 -31.43 -17.02 -7.48
C ASP A 335 -30.40 -18.10 -7.80
N LEU A 336 -29.13 -17.87 -7.45
CA LEU A 336 -28.05 -18.85 -7.59
C LEU A 336 -28.30 -20.10 -6.75
N LEU A 337 -28.75 -19.96 -5.50
CA LEU A 337 -29.11 -21.10 -4.64
C LEU A 337 -30.27 -21.91 -5.22
N THR A 338 -31.29 -21.22 -5.74
CA THR A 338 -32.44 -21.85 -6.41
C THR A 338 -32.01 -22.60 -7.66
N ARG A 339 -31.15 -21.99 -8.47
CA ARG A 339 -30.57 -22.61 -9.65
C ARG A 339 -29.74 -23.84 -9.31
N GLY A 340 -28.88 -23.76 -8.29
CA GLY A 340 -28.10 -24.91 -7.81
C GLY A 340 -28.99 -26.06 -7.34
N ARG A 341 -30.07 -25.75 -6.61
CA ARG A 341 -31.08 -26.76 -6.22
C ARG A 341 -31.74 -27.41 -7.42
N ASN A 342 -32.06 -26.64 -8.46
CA ASN A 342 -32.67 -27.17 -9.67
C ASN A 342 -31.72 -28.08 -10.44
N LEU A 343 -30.43 -27.71 -10.57
CA LEU A 343 -29.41 -28.57 -11.16
C LEU A 343 -29.33 -29.91 -10.42
N ILE A 344 -29.38 -29.88 -9.08
CA ILE A 344 -29.36 -31.10 -8.26
C ILE A 344 -30.58 -31.97 -8.52
N VAL A 345 -31.78 -31.42 -8.32
CA VAL A 345 -32.99 -32.22 -8.30
C VAL A 345 -33.35 -32.68 -9.71
N HIS A 346 -33.31 -31.78 -10.70
CA HIS A 346 -33.80 -32.08 -12.05
C HIS A 346 -32.73 -32.67 -12.95
N ASP A 347 -31.54 -32.05 -12.99
CA ASP A 347 -30.55 -32.40 -14.00
C ASP A 347 -29.63 -33.53 -13.55
N LEU A 348 -29.27 -33.58 -12.27
CA LEU A 348 -28.39 -34.62 -11.71
C LEU A 348 -29.18 -35.82 -11.18
N LEU A 349 -30.31 -35.59 -10.49
CA LEU A 349 -31.08 -36.65 -9.82
C LEU A 349 -32.38 -37.04 -10.54
N GLY A 350 -32.66 -36.46 -11.71
CA GLY A 350 -33.76 -36.91 -12.58
C GLY A 350 -35.15 -36.68 -11.98
N GLY A 351 -35.30 -35.57 -11.24
CA GLY A 351 -36.53 -35.16 -10.55
C GLY A 351 -36.66 -35.68 -9.11
N VAL A 352 -35.73 -36.52 -8.66
CA VAL A 352 -35.76 -37.14 -7.33
C VAL A 352 -35.02 -36.27 -6.32
N ARG A 353 -35.60 -36.11 -5.13
CA ARG A 353 -34.98 -35.32 -4.06
C ARG A 353 -33.92 -36.15 -3.31
N PRO A 354 -32.79 -35.57 -2.89
CA PRO A 354 -31.78 -36.29 -2.11
C PRO A 354 -32.35 -37.08 -0.92
N GLU A 355 -33.29 -36.47 -0.20
CA GLU A 355 -33.90 -37.07 0.99
C GLU A 355 -34.67 -38.36 0.68
N THR A 356 -35.27 -38.46 -0.52
CA THR A 356 -36.01 -39.66 -0.95
C THR A 356 -35.10 -40.84 -1.29
N MET A 357 -33.80 -40.59 -1.52
CA MET A 357 -32.79 -41.63 -1.72
C MET A 357 -32.11 -42.03 -0.39
N GLY A 358 -32.61 -41.55 0.75
CA GLY A 358 -31.97 -41.72 2.04
C GLY A 358 -30.70 -40.87 2.21
N PHE A 359 -30.41 -39.95 1.30
CA PHE A 359 -29.27 -39.03 1.41
C PHE A 359 -29.62 -37.87 2.34
N GLN A 360 -29.44 -38.09 3.64
CA GLN A 360 -29.66 -37.11 4.71
C GLN A 360 -28.40 -36.99 5.60
N PRO A 361 -27.27 -36.50 5.08
CA PRO A 361 -26.08 -36.34 5.87
C PRO A 361 -26.32 -35.35 7.02
N SER A 362 -26.20 -35.83 8.26
CA SER A 362 -26.06 -34.98 9.46
C SER A 362 -24.60 -35.01 9.92
N LEU A 363 -24.08 -33.85 10.35
CA LEU A 363 -22.79 -33.78 11.03
C LEU A 363 -22.93 -34.01 12.55
N ASP A 364 -24.15 -34.17 13.08
CA ASP A 364 -24.34 -34.47 14.48
C ASP A 364 -23.74 -35.85 14.82
N GLY A 365 -22.79 -35.85 15.76
CA GLY A 365 -22.05 -37.05 16.13
C GLY A 365 -20.99 -37.48 15.12
N ALA A 366 -20.65 -36.63 14.13
CA ALA A 366 -19.49 -36.88 13.28
C ALA A 366 -18.21 -36.86 14.13
N VAL A 367 -17.33 -37.82 13.84
CA VAL A 367 -16.02 -38.02 14.45
C VAL A 367 -14.94 -37.49 13.51
N GLU A 368 -14.09 -36.61 14.01
CA GLU A 368 -12.94 -36.05 13.31
C GLU A 368 -11.67 -36.41 14.07
N ASP A 369 -10.67 -36.95 13.37
CA ASP A 369 -9.32 -37.02 13.93
C ASP A 369 -8.49 -35.81 13.50
N SER A 370 -8.61 -34.74 14.29
CA SER A 370 -7.86 -33.50 14.09
C SER A 370 -6.33 -33.65 14.18
N THR A 371 -5.83 -34.80 14.65
CA THR A 371 -4.40 -35.12 14.77
C THR A 371 -3.86 -35.89 13.57
N SER A 372 -4.74 -36.44 12.72
CA SER A 372 -4.35 -37.18 11.53
C SER A 372 -3.64 -36.27 10.50
N SER A 373 -2.39 -36.58 10.21
CA SER A 373 -1.57 -35.95 9.18
C SER A 373 -1.51 -36.78 7.89
N GLN A 374 -2.27 -37.88 7.84
CA GLN A 374 -2.29 -38.78 6.69
C GLN A 374 -2.82 -38.03 5.46
N LEU A 375 -2.05 -38.08 4.38
CA LEU A 375 -2.45 -37.53 3.09
C LEU A 375 -3.74 -38.20 2.62
N GLY A 376 -4.72 -37.41 2.17
CA GLY A 376 -6.03 -37.92 1.74
C GLY A 376 -7.00 -38.29 2.86
N TYR A 377 -6.64 -38.14 4.14
CA TYR A 377 -7.59 -38.32 5.24
C TYR A 377 -8.73 -37.29 5.15
N SER A 378 -9.97 -37.79 5.30
CA SER A 378 -11.22 -37.04 5.31
C SER A 378 -12.17 -37.69 6.30
N PHE A 379 -12.88 -36.91 7.13
CA PHE A 379 -13.93 -37.47 7.98
C PHE A 379 -15.07 -38.10 7.17
N LEU A 380 -15.26 -37.70 5.90
CA LEU A 380 -16.25 -38.30 5.01
C LEU A 380 -15.92 -39.75 4.64
N SER A 381 -14.63 -40.10 4.68
CA SER A 381 -14.12 -41.44 4.40
C SER A 381 -13.77 -42.22 5.68
N ASP A 382 -13.92 -41.59 6.85
CA ASP A 382 -13.63 -42.19 8.16
C ASP A 382 -14.72 -43.20 8.53
N ARG A 383 -14.31 -44.44 8.80
CA ARG A 383 -15.22 -45.56 9.11
C ARG A 383 -16.00 -45.35 10.40
N ARG A 384 -15.57 -44.42 11.27
CA ARG A 384 -16.30 -44.04 12.49
C ARG A 384 -17.51 -43.16 12.19
N ASN A 385 -17.60 -42.61 10.98
CA ASN A 385 -18.72 -41.82 10.51
C ASN A 385 -19.70 -42.62 9.67
N ARG A 386 -20.91 -42.09 9.51
CA ARG A 386 -21.95 -42.67 8.64
C ARG A 386 -21.75 -42.31 7.16
N PHE A 387 -20.90 -41.33 6.84
CA PHE A 387 -20.72 -40.84 5.46
C PHE A 387 -20.28 -41.91 4.44
N PRO A 388 -19.43 -42.91 4.80
CA PRO A 388 -19.10 -44.00 3.89
C PRO A 388 -20.30 -44.85 3.46
N SER A 389 -21.40 -44.92 4.23
CA SER A 389 -22.59 -45.67 3.80
C SER A 389 -23.34 -45.00 2.66
N TYR A 390 -23.16 -43.69 2.47
CA TYR A 390 -23.64 -42.99 1.29
C TYR A 390 -22.77 -43.31 0.05
N HIS A 391 -21.73 -44.16 0.22
CA HIS A 391 -20.77 -44.78 -0.75
C HIS A 391 -21.24 -44.83 -2.21
N HIS A 392 -22.44 -45.37 -2.32
CA HIS A 392 -22.95 -45.81 -3.60
C HIS A 392 -24.35 -45.29 -3.83
N THR A 393 -24.89 -44.42 -2.96
CA THR A 393 -26.28 -43.97 -3.04
C THR A 393 -26.58 -43.24 -4.35
N VAL A 394 -25.67 -42.36 -4.79
CA VAL A 394 -25.86 -41.61 -6.04
C VAL A 394 -25.62 -42.50 -7.25
N ILE A 395 -24.51 -43.26 -7.31
CA ILE A 395 -24.28 -44.22 -8.41
C ILE A 395 -25.45 -45.21 -8.51
N GLN A 396 -25.86 -45.82 -7.40
CA GLN A 396 -26.94 -46.78 -7.37
C GLN A 396 -28.22 -46.15 -7.91
N HIS A 397 -28.55 -44.92 -7.51
CA HIS A 397 -29.68 -44.19 -8.09
C HIS A 397 -29.52 -43.93 -9.60
N LEU A 398 -28.35 -43.51 -10.07
CA LEU A 398 -28.09 -43.31 -11.50
C LEU A 398 -28.25 -44.61 -12.31
N LEU A 399 -27.91 -45.76 -11.71
CA LEU A 399 -28.00 -47.07 -12.35
C LEU A 399 -29.41 -47.67 -12.28
N THR A 400 -30.15 -47.47 -11.19
CA THR A 400 -31.43 -48.15 -10.94
C THR A 400 -32.66 -47.27 -11.12
N SER A 401 -32.50 -45.95 -11.21
CA SER A 401 -33.63 -45.02 -11.33
C SER A 401 -34.41 -45.26 -12.62
N PRO A 402 -35.75 -45.34 -12.59
CA PRO A 402 -36.56 -45.42 -13.82
C PRO A 402 -36.41 -44.21 -14.74
N THR A 403 -35.98 -43.05 -14.22
CA THR A 403 -35.85 -41.81 -15.00
C THR A 403 -34.44 -41.60 -15.58
N LEU A 404 -33.42 -42.22 -14.97
CA LEU A 404 -32.01 -42.06 -15.33
C LEU A 404 -31.31 -43.35 -15.77
N GLY A 405 -31.83 -44.50 -15.35
CA GLY A 405 -31.35 -45.83 -15.71
C GLY A 405 -31.40 -46.03 -17.23
N GLY A 406 -30.32 -46.58 -17.80
CA GLY A 406 -30.14 -46.70 -19.24
C GLY A 406 -29.68 -45.42 -19.96
N ARG A 407 -29.63 -44.25 -19.29
CA ARG A 407 -29.05 -43.03 -19.89
C ARG A 407 -27.53 -43.00 -19.85
N PHE A 408 -26.96 -43.61 -18.81
CA PHE A 408 -25.53 -43.58 -18.54
C PHE A 408 -24.81 -44.87 -18.91
N HIS A 409 -25.56 -45.93 -19.19
CA HIS A 409 -25.00 -47.25 -19.43
C HIS A 409 -25.89 -48.05 -20.37
N SER A 410 -25.27 -49.00 -21.05
CA SER A 410 -25.90 -50.05 -21.84
C SER A 410 -25.34 -51.41 -21.41
N SER A 411 -26.07 -52.49 -21.63
CA SER A 411 -25.53 -53.85 -21.44
C SER A 411 -25.19 -54.43 -22.80
N VAL A 412 -23.90 -54.71 -23.03
CA VAL A 412 -23.40 -55.33 -24.26
C VAL A 412 -22.75 -56.65 -23.86
N GLY A 413 -23.34 -57.78 -24.28
CA GLY A 413 -22.81 -59.11 -23.96
C GLY A 413 -22.83 -59.48 -22.47
N GLY A 414 -23.70 -58.84 -21.66
CA GLY A 414 -23.74 -59.02 -20.20
C GLY A 414 -22.79 -58.11 -19.42
N GLU A 415 -21.95 -57.33 -20.10
CA GLU A 415 -21.10 -56.31 -19.48
C GLU A 415 -21.77 -54.93 -19.50
N LEU A 416 -21.54 -54.16 -18.42
CA LEU A 416 -22.03 -52.80 -18.28
C LEU A 416 -21.07 -51.84 -19.00
N VAL A 417 -21.51 -51.25 -20.12
CA VAL A 417 -20.73 -50.27 -20.88
C VAL A 417 -21.34 -48.89 -20.68
N LEU A 418 -20.55 -47.95 -20.15
CA LEU A 418 -21.00 -46.58 -19.92
C LEU A 418 -21.03 -45.76 -21.20
N ASP A 419 -22.00 -44.85 -21.33
CA ASP A 419 -22.04 -43.85 -22.41
C ASP A 419 -21.15 -42.65 -22.04
N PRO A 420 -19.98 -42.46 -22.70
CA PRO A 420 -19.07 -41.36 -22.39
C PRO A 420 -19.71 -39.99 -22.59
N SER A 421 -20.66 -39.85 -23.53
CA SER A 421 -21.33 -38.58 -23.83
C SER A 421 -22.29 -38.19 -22.71
N ALA A 422 -23.11 -39.14 -22.23
CA ALA A 422 -24.00 -38.91 -21.10
C ALA A 422 -23.23 -38.63 -19.81
N CYS A 423 -22.18 -39.43 -19.54
CA CYS A 423 -21.29 -39.21 -18.40
C CYS A 423 -20.61 -37.83 -18.44
N SER A 424 -20.12 -37.41 -19.61
CA SER A 424 -19.50 -36.08 -19.79
C SER A 424 -20.50 -34.95 -19.54
N ARG A 425 -21.73 -35.04 -20.08
CA ARG A 425 -22.79 -34.03 -19.81
C ARG A 425 -23.11 -33.93 -18.33
N PHE A 426 -23.21 -35.06 -17.64
CA PHE A 426 -23.47 -35.09 -16.20
C PHE A 426 -22.34 -34.44 -15.40
N LEU A 427 -21.09 -34.72 -15.75
CA LEU A 427 -19.93 -34.06 -15.15
C LEU A 427 -19.92 -32.56 -15.41
N SER A 428 -20.23 -32.10 -16.62
CA SER A 428 -20.35 -30.66 -16.92
C SER A 428 -21.47 -29.98 -16.11
N THR A 429 -22.58 -30.68 -15.85
CA THR A 429 -23.65 -30.18 -14.98
C THR A 429 -23.19 -30.09 -13.52
N ALA A 430 -22.44 -31.10 -13.04
CA ALA A 430 -21.87 -31.10 -11.70
C ALA A 430 -20.80 -30.00 -11.53
N ASP A 431 -20.01 -29.73 -12.56
CA ASP A 431 -19.04 -28.63 -12.59
C ASP A 431 -19.74 -27.26 -12.52
N ARG A 432 -20.82 -27.08 -13.29
CA ARG A 432 -21.64 -25.85 -13.22
C ARG A 432 -22.28 -25.64 -11.86
N LEU A 433 -22.71 -26.72 -11.21
CA LEU A 433 -23.19 -26.66 -9.83
C LEU A 433 -22.08 -26.28 -8.86
N THR A 434 -20.86 -26.80 -9.07
CA THR A 434 -19.67 -26.45 -8.30
C THR A 434 -19.38 -24.95 -8.43
N GLU A 435 -19.37 -24.40 -9.64
CA GLU A 435 -19.21 -22.97 -9.91
C GLU A 435 -20.23 -22.12 -9.15
N ILE A 436 -21.52 -22.47 -9.22
CA ILE A 436 -22.59 -21.78 -8.49
C ILE A 436 -22.33 -21.79 -6.99
N LEU A 437 -21.94 -22.93 -6.43
CA LEU A 437 -21.65 -23.06 -5.00
C LEU A 437 -20.43 -22.21 -4.58
N TYR A 438 -19.39 -22.14 -5.41
CA TYR A 438 -18.24 -21.27 -5.18
C TYR A 438 -18.63 -19.79 -5.20
N VAL A 439 -19.42 -19.36 -6.19
CA VAL A 439 -19.88 -17.97 -6.30
C VAL A 439 -20.74 -17.58 -5.11
N VAL A 440 -21.72 -18.41 -4.75
CA VAL A 440 -22.58 -18.19 -3.58
C VAL A 440 -21.75 -18.10 -2.31
N HIS A 441 -20.80 -19.01 -2.12
CA HIS A 441 -19.90 -18.99 -0.99
C HIS A 441 -19.10 -17.69 -0.95
N HIS A 442 -18.50 -17.27 -2.07
CA HIS A 442 -17.68 -16.07 -2.12
C HIS A 442 -18.46 -14.79 -1.80
N ILE A 443 -19.70 -14.66 -2.29
CA ILE A 443 -20.53 -13.47 -2.10
C ILE A 443 -21.17 -13.43 -0.71
N ALA A 444 -21.65 -14.57 -0.22
CA ALA A 444 -22.42 -14.62 1.02
C ALA A 444 -21.54 -14.79 2.27
N ASN A 445 -20.25 -15.07 2.11
CA ASN A 445 -19.31 -15.11 3.24
C ASN A 445 -19.09 -13.69 3.76
N GLY A 446 -19.36 -13.49 5.05
CA GLY A 446 -18.99 -12.28 5.75
C GLY A 446 -17.46 -12.13 5.92
N GLN A 447 -17.06 -11.12 6.69
CA GLN A 447 -15.65 -10.93 7.06
C GLN A 447 -15.07 -12.18 7.78
N PRO A 448 -13.77 -12.46 7.61
CA PRO A 448 -13.12 -13.62 8.22
C PRO A 448 -13.27 -13.61 9.76
N ALA A 449 -13.69 -14.75 10.33
CA ALA A 449 -13.65 -14.94 11.78
C ALA A 449 -12.19 -15.12 12.23
N ARG A 450 -11.86 -14.72 13.47
CA ARG A 450 -10.51 -14.91 14.01
C ARG A 450 -10.28 -16.39 14.26
N GLY A 451 -9.12 -16.90 13.83
CA GLY A 451 -8.82 -18.34 13.76
C GLY A 451 -8.90 -19.14 15.08
N SER A 452 -9.09 -18.49 16.23
CA SER A 452 -9.32 -19.12 17.54
C SER A 452 -10.80 -19.44 17.85
N GLU A 453 -11.74 -18.95 17.05
CA GLU A 453 -13.19 -19.05 17.31
C GLU A 453 -13.89 -20.15 16.49
N GLU A 454 -13.16 -20.90 15.65
CA GLU A 454 -13.72 -21.87 14.71
C GLU A 454 -13.40 -23.32 15.09
N GLY A 455 -14.29 -23.97 15.84
CA GLY A 455 -14.32 -25.44 15.92
C GLY A 455 -14.88 -26.02 14.62
N THR A 456 -14.13 -26.88 13.91
CA THR A 456 -14.57 -27.37 12.58
C THR A 456 -13.85 -28.64 12.09
N TYR A 457 -14.66 -29.54 11.52
CA TYR A 457 -14.34 -30.81 10.84
C TYR A 457 -13.54 -30.56 9.54
N LEU A 458 -12.64 -31.46 9.14
CA LEU A 458 -11.66 -31.31 8.05
C LEU A 458 -12.05 -32.11 6.80
N TYR A 459 -12.27 -31.43 5.67
CA TYR A 459 -12.68 -32.09 4.42
C TYR A 459 -11.62 -33.05 3.82
N ALA A 460 -10.37 -32.63 3.62
CA ALA A 460 -9.28 -33.51 3.18
C ALA A 460 -7.88 -32.90 3.37
N ASN A 461 -6.86 -33.73 3.59
CA ASN A 461 -5.44 -33.33 3.58
C ASN A 461 -4.83 -33.36 2.16
N GLY A 462 -4.36 -32.23 1.63
CA GLY A 462 -3.68 -32.11 0.31
C GLY A 462 -2.15 -32.16 0.34
N MET A 463 -1.50 -32.31 -0.83
CA MET A 463 -0.03 -32.49 -0.95
C MET A 463 0.81 -31.21 -0.78
N LEU A 464 0.33 -30.04 -1.23
CA LEU A 464 1.13 -28.80 -1.25
C LEU A 464 0.78 -27.82 -0.13
N GLN A 465 -0.44 -27.84 0.41
CA GLN A 465 -0.85 -27.03 1.56
C GLN A 465 -1.90 -27.77 2.40
N ARG A 466 -1.79 -27.64 3.73
CA ARG A 466 -2.59 -28.39 4.71
C ARG A 466 -3.85 -27.60 5.11
N ARG A 467 -5.02 -28.26 5.16
CA ARG A 467 -6.24 -27.81 5.88
C ARG A 467 -6.99 -26.58 5.32
N HIS A 468 -7.48 -26.64 4.07
CA HIS A 468 -8.19 -25.52 3.43
C HIS A 468 -9.73 -25.59 3.43
N LEU A 469 -10.34 -26.75 3.64
CA LEU A 469 -11.81 -26.92 3.60
C LEU A 469 -12.28 -27.49 4.94
N ARG A 470 -13.19 -26.76 5.58
CA ARG A 470 -13.69 -27.00 6.94
C ARG A 470 -15.22 -26.99 6.97
N LEU A 471 -15.84 -27.77 7.86
CA LEU A 471 -17.29 -27.81 8.05
C LEU A 471 -17.66 -27.53 9.52
N ARG A 472 -18.58 -26.58 9.74
CA ARG A 472 -19.02 -26.09 11.05
C ARG A 472 -20.44 -26.52 11.35
N GLN A 473 -20.63 -27.17 12.50
CA GLN A 473 -21.97 -27.42 13.02
C GLN A 473 -22.48 -26.15 13.71
N THR A 474 -23.70 -25.72 13.35
CA THR A 474 -24.41 -24.61 14.00
C THR A 474 -25.75 -25.12 14.54
N ALA A 475 -26.41 -24.36 15.42
CA ALA A 475 -27.75 -24.71 15.93
C ALA A 475 -28.81 -24.87 14.82
N GLU A 476 -28.53 -24.41 13.60
CA GLU A 476 -29.40 -24.48 12.43
C GLU A 476 -28.91 -25.50 11.37
N GLY A 477 -27.80 -26.23 11.63
CA GLY A 477 -27.25 -27.27 10.75
C GLY A 477 -25.79 -27.02 10.27
N PRO A 478 -25.26 -27.92 9.41
CA PRO A 478 -23.86 -27.90 8.97
C PRO A 478 -23.56 -26.85 7.90
N THR A 479 -22.44 -26.14 8.05
CA THR A 479 -22.05 -24.94 7.28
C THR A 479 -20.61 -25.05 6.75
N LEU A 480 -20.36 -24.71 5.48
CA LEU A 480 -19.02 -24.78 4.87
C LEU A 480 -18.14 -23.56 5.22
N VAL A 481 -16.85 -23.82 5.47
CA VAL A 481 -15.80 -22.83 5.78
C VAL A 481 -14.58 -23.12 4.88
N ILE A 482 -14.18 -22.17 4.04
CA ILE A 482 -12.93 -22.26 3.27
C ILE A 482 -11.84 -21.43 3.96
N ARG A 483 -10.74 -22.08 4.34
CA ARG A 483 -9.57 -21.47 4.95
C ARG A 483 -8.57 -21.09 3.85
N ALA A 484 -8.40 -19.78 3.62
CA ALA A 484 -7.32 -19.26 2.78
C ALA A 484 -6.19 -18.73 3.67
N GLU A 485 -4.99 -19.29 3.51
CA GLU A 485 -3.81 -18.80 4.19
C GLU A 485 -3.23 -17.62 3.39
N TYR A 486 -3.18 -16.42 3.99
CA TYR A 486 -2.54 -15.26 3.40
C TYR A 486 -1.31 -14.85 4.20
N HIS A 487 -0.21 -14.55 3.50
CA HIS A 487 1.10 -14.27 4.09
C HIS A 487 1.22 -12.82 4.60
N LYS A 488 0.62 -12.52 5.74
CA LYS A 488 0.82 -11.22 6.42
C LYS A 488 1.85 -11.36 7.55
N GLY A 489 3.07 -10.85 7.34
CA GLY A 489 4.09 -10.71 8.39
C GLY A 489 5.23 -11.74 8.43
N ARG A 490 5.40 -12.57 7.39
CA ARG A 490 6.52 -13.54 7.30
C ARG A 490 7.89 -12.86 7.42
N HIS A 491 8.02 -11.65 6.90
CA HIS A 491 9.23 -10.84 7.00
C HIS A 491 9.59 -10.41 8.43
N VAL A 492 8.64 -10.41 9.37
CA VAL A 492 8.84 -9.86 10.71
C VAL A 492 8.90 -10.95 11.79
N GLN A 493 8.12 -12.02 11.65
CA GLN A 493 7.93 -12.98 12.76
C GLN A 493 8.33 -14.42 12.45
N GLN A 494 8.70 -14.77 11.20
CA GLN A 494 8.97 -16.15 10.74
C GLN A 494 7.89 -17.21 11.09
N ILE A 495 6.72 -16.79 11.59
CA ILE A 495 5.58 -17.62 11.92
C ILE A 495 4.43 -17.22 11.00
N ASP A 496 3.77 -18.20 10.39
CA ASP A 496 2.60 -17.96 9.54
C ASP A 496 1.41 -17.49 10.39
N LYS A 497 0.91 -16.29 10.10
CA LYS A 497 -0.37 -15.82 10.67
C LYS A 497 -1.51 -16.37 9.82
N VAL A 498 -2.29 -17.28 10.39
CA VAL A 498 -3.42 -17.88 9.70
C VAL A 498 -4.71 -17.13 10.00
N SER A 499 -5.43 -16.73 8.95
CA SER A 499 -6.79 -16.20 9.01
C SER A 499 -7.73 -17.15 8.28
N ALA A 500 -8.95 -17.36 8.76
CA ALA A 500 -9.95 -18.21 8.11
C ALA A 500 -11.08 -17.34 7.54
N MET A 501 -11.61 -17.64 6.35
CA MET A 501 -12.79 -16.92 5.85
C MET A 501 -14.04 -17.44 6.58
N GLY A 502 -14.90 -16.53 7.05
CA GLY A 502 -16.03 -16.86 7.92
C GLY A 502 -17.15 -17.64 7.22
N PRO A 503 -18.14 -18.15 7.98
CA PRO A 503 -19.14 -19.11 7.49
C PRO A 503 -20.27 -18.47 6.67
N THR A 504 -20.69 -19.13 5.57
CA THR A 504 -22.01 -18.94 4.94
C THR A 504 -22.88 -20.17 5.11
N ARG A 505 -24.15 -19.94 5.48
CA ARG A 505 -25.27 -20.88 5.52
C ARG A 505 -25.59 -21.56 4.17
N LEU A 506 -24.68 -22.42 3.69
CA LEU A 506 -25.00 -23.47 2.73
C LEU A 506 -25.25 -24.74 3.55
N ARG A 507 -26.48 -25.27 3.56
CA ARG A 507 -26.74 -26.62 4.08
C ARG A 507 -25.76 -27.55 3.38
N ALA A 508 -24.96 -28.34 4.10
CA ALA A 508 -23.87 -29.14 3.51
C ALA A 508 -24.29 -30.13 2.40
N LEU A 509 -25.58 -30.42 2.25
CA LEU A 509 -26.14 -31.40 1.30
C LEU A 509 -25.71 -31.24 -0.17
N PRO A 510 -25.84 -30.06 -0.82
CA PRO A 510 -25.46 -29.84 -2.22
C PRO A 510 -23.99 -30.10 -2.51
N LEU A 511 -23.11 -29.72 -1.59
CA LEU A 511 -21.67 -29.81 -1.75
C LEU A 511 -21.18 -31.23 -1.49
N LEU A 512 -21.74 -31.89 -0.47
CA LEU A 512 -21.54 -33.32 -0.23
C LEU A 512 -22.07 -34.17 -1.39
N LEU A 513 -23.15 -33.76 -2.06
CA LEU A 513 -23.71 -34.44 -3.23
C LEU A 513 -22.85 -34.23 -4.50
N VAL A 514 -22.29 -33.03 -4.71
CA VAL A 514 -21.34 -32.74 -5.80
C VAL A 514 -20.03 -33.48 -5.63
N GLN A 515 -19.47 -33.46 -4.41
CA GLN A 515 -18.26 -34.21 -4.08
C GLN A 515 -18.51 -35.70 -4.13
N ARG A 516 -19.75 -36.14 -3.80
CA ARG A 516 -20.17 -37.50 -4.00
C ARG A 516 -20.12 -37.90 -5.47
N ILE A 517 -20.75 -37.10 -6.32
CA ILE A 517 -20.75 -37.28 -7.78
C ILE A 517 -19.32 -37.32 -8.33
N ALA A 518 -18.42 -36.44 -7.88
CA ALA A 518 -17.03 -36.42 -8.33
C ALA A 518 -16.24 -37.67 -7.89
N HIS A 519 -16.35 -38.08 -6.63
CA HIS A 519 -15.62 -39.24 -6.09
C HIS A 519 -16.12 -40.58 -6.68
N ASP A 520 -17.42 -40.66 -6.95
CA ASP A 520 -18.08 -41.80 -7.60
C ASP A 520 -17.64 -41.99 -9.06
N MET A 521 -17.33 -40.90 -9.75
CA MET A 521 -16.88 -40.95 -11.15
C MET A 521 -15.36 -41.15 -11.30
N ASP A 522 -14.55 -40.76 -10.31
CA ASP A 522 -13.11 -41.10 -10.24
C ASP A 522 -12.86 -42.63 -10.18
N MET A 523 -13.79 -43.38 -9.58
CA MET A 523 -13.74 -44.85 -9.51
C MET A 523 -14.04 -45.54 -10.86
N VAL A 524 -14.61 -44.80 -11.81
CA VAL A 524 -15.13 -45.31 -13.08
C VAL A 524 -14.23 -44.98 -14.26
N HIS A 525 -13.47 -43.88 -14.22
CA HIS A 525 -12.46 -43.57 -15.23
C HIS A 525 -11.34 -42.66 -14.66
N PRO A 526 -10.17 -43.21 -14.27
CA PRO A 526 -9.08 -42.46 -13.60
C PRO A 526 -8.46 -41.31 -14.40
N SER A 527 -8.80 -41.16 -15.69
CA SER A 527 -8.28 -40.10 -16.55
C SER A 527 -9.11 -38.81 -16.55
N LEU A 528 -10.27 -38.78 -15.91
CA LEU A 528 -11.10 -37.56 -15.79
C LEU A 528 -10.71 -36.69 -14.58
N SER A 529 -10.01 -37.28 -13.60
CA SER A 529 -9.54 -36.62 -12.36
C SER A 529 -8.59 -35.45 -12.60
N CYS A 530 -7.90 -35.41 -13.75
CA CYS A 530 -6.97 -34.33 -14.08
C CYS A 530 -7.65 -32.99 -14.41
N CYS A 531 -8.95 -32.99 -14.76
CA CYS A 531 -9.62 -31.78 -15.26
C CYS A 531 -10.41 -31.01 -14.19
N ILE A 532 -10.80 -31.65 -13.08
CA ILE A 532 -11.68 -31.03 -12.06
C ILE A 532 -10.88 -30.42 -10.90
N LEU A 533 -9.60 -30.77 -10.72
CA LEU A 533 -8.77 -30.32 -9.59
C LEU A 533 -7.47 -29.59 -9.98
N SER A 534 -7.27 -29.27 -11.25
CA SER A 534 -6.12 -28.46 -11.70
C SER A 534 -6.52 -26.99 -11.79
N PRO A 535 -5.85 -26.04 -11.10
CA PRO A 535 -6.02 -24.62 -11.40
C PRO A 535 -5.57 -24.36 -12.84
N PRO A 536 -6.12 -23.33 -13.54
CA PRO A 536 -5.68 -23.03 -14.89
C PRO A 536 -4.19 -22.70 -14.86
N THR A 537 -3.38 -23.59 -15.42
CA THR A 537 -1.96 -23.33 -15.63
C THR A 537 -1.86 -22.24 -16.69
N SER A 538 -1.40 -21.07 -16.26
CA SER A 538 -0.96 -19.99 -17.12
C SER A 538 0.23 -20.47 -17.96
N SER A 539 -0.04 -20.98 -19.16
CA SER A 539 1.00 -21.24 -20.17
C SER A 539 0.50 -21.05 -21.60
N ARG A 540 -0.07 -19.88 -21.90
CA ARG A 540 -0.07 -19.33 -23.26
C ARG A 540 0.17 -17.82 -23.25
N TYR A 541 1.43 -17.47 -23.02
CA TYR A 541 2.07 -16.32 -23.64
C TYR A 541 3.39 -16.82 -24.23
N ARG A 542 3.35 -17.17 -25.51
CA ARG A 542 4.42 -16.96 -26.47
C ARG A 542 3.78 -16.35 -27.70
#